data_AF-A0A812SWK9-F1
#
_entry.id   AF-A0A812SWK9-F1
#
_cell.length_a   1.000
_cell.length_b   1.000
_cell.length_c   1.000
_cell.angle_alpha   90.00
_cell.angle_beta   90.00
_cell.angle_gamma   90.00
#
_symmetry.space_group_name_H-M   'P 1'
#
loop_
_entity.id
_entity.type
_entity.pdbx_description
1 polymer ?
#
loop_
_entity_poly.entity_id
_entity_poly.type
_entity_poly.pdbx_seq_one_letter_code
_entity_poly.pdbx_strand_id
1 'polypeptide(L)'
;VNKKYPWTTELHFQRQPSERCEKANFTSCPDNRCLVKAILYFYGRLTGKDLVELKWPDGVKLTDADCVKYLINLMGDMAQPMHFGTAETDMGRNITVLFRGKTTNLYDARPS
;
A
#
# COMPACT_ATOMS: atom_id res chain seq x y z
N VAL A 1 0.99 -13.13 -1.25
CA VAL A 1 1.37 -12.90 0.16
C VAL A 1 0.14 -12.56 1.01
N ASN A 2 -0.71 -11.62 0.60
CA ASN A 2 -1.88 -11.16 1.37
C ASN A 2 -2.91 -12.25 1.74
N LYS A 3 -3.10 -13.29 0.90
CA LYS A 3 -3.96 -14.44 1.24
C LYS A 3 -3.48 -15.23 2.47
N LYS A 4 -2.17 -15.19 2.77
CA LYS A 4 -1.56 -15.87 3.93
C LYS A 4 -1.49 -14.95 5.15
N TYR A 5 -1.43 -13.64 4.93
CA TYR A 5 -1.29 -12.63 5.97
C TYR A 5 -2.25 -11.46 5.71
N PRO A 6 -3.55 -11.57 6.04
CA PRO A 6 -4.56 -10.58 5.67
C PRO A 6 -4.28 -9.18 6.20
N TRP A 7 -3.62 -9.08 7.37
CA TRP A 7 -3.25 -7.82 8.01
C TRP A 7 -2.22 -7.01 7.23
N THR A 8 -1.53 -7.59 6.26
CA THR A 8 -0.56 -6.85 5.43
C THR A 8 -1.25 -6.03 4.35
N THR A 9 -2.53 -6.28 4.06
CA THR A 9 -3.27 -5.63 2.97
C THR A 9 -3.20 -4.11 3.04
N GLU A 10 -3.39 -3.54 4.23
CA GLU A 10 -3.37 -2.10 4.46
C GLU A 10 -1.99 -1.48 4.19
N LEU A 11 -0.91 -2.25 4.29
CA LEU A 11 0.44 -1.79 3.99
C LEU A 11 0.65 -1.51 2.50
N HIS A 12 -0.24 -1.93 1.60
CA HIS A 12 -0.07 -1.78 0.15
C HIS A 12 -0.73 -0.52 -0.42
N PHE A 13 -1.40 0.29 0.41
CA PHE A 13 -2.20 1.43 -0.04
C PHE A 13 -1.93 2.70 0.79
N GLN A 14 -2.07 3.86 0.14
CA GLN A 14 -2.09 5.17 0.79
C GLN A 14 -3.35 5.92 0.35
N ARG A 15 -4.43 5.74 1.11
CA ARG A 15 -5.74 6.32 0.79
C ARG A 15 -5.71 7.84 0.85
N GLN A 16 -6.18 8.47 -0.24
CA GLN A 16 -6.34 9.91 -0.34
C GLN A 16 -7.78 10.33 0.01
N PRO A 17 -7.97 11.43 0.75
CA PRO A 17 -9.28 11.87 1.20
C PRO A 17 -10.12 12.54 0.11
N SER A 18 -9.52 12.94 -1.02
CA SER A 18 -10.20 13.72 -2.05
C SER A 18 -9.68 13.41 -3.45
N GLU A 19 -10.56 13.52 -4.44
CA GLU A 19 -10.27 13.40 -5.88
C GLU A 19 -9.60 14.64 -6.47
N ARG A 20 -9.49 15.75 -5.71
CA ARG A 20 -8.94 17.01 -6.23
C ARG A 20 -7.42 16.98 -6.48
N CYS A 21 -6.72 15.94 -6.00
CA CYS A 21 -5.28 15.70 -6.23
C CYS A 21 -4.34 16.88 -5.90
N GLU A 22 -4.75 17.87 -5.11
CA GLU A 22 -3.97 19.09 -4.86
C GLU A 22 -2.75 18.85 -3.98
N LYS A 23 -2.90 18.04 -2.93
CA LYS A 23 -1.82 17.65 -2.02
C LYS A 23 -2.00 16.21 -1.55
N ALA A 24 -0.90 15.47 -1.56
CA ALA A 24 -0.86 14.15 -0.96
C ALA A 24 -1.10 14.22 0.55
N ASN A 25 -2.07 13.44 1.03
CA ASN A 25 -2.34 13.24 2.44
C ASN A 25 -1.60 11.98 2.92
N PHE A 26 -0.76 12.19 3.94
CA PHE A 26 -0.04 11.13 4.66
C PHE A 26 -0.47 11.00 6.12
N THR A 27 -1.42 11.82 6.57
CA THR A 27 -1.91 11.85 7.96
C THR A 27 -2.99 10.79 8.19
N SER A 28 -3.77 10.46 7.16
CA SER A 28 -4.76 9.39 7.16
C SER A 28 -4.08 8.02 7.07
N CYS A 29 -3.50 7.57 8.18
CA CYS A 29 -2.80 6.28 8.29
C CYS A 29 -3.00 5.66 9.68
N PRO A 30 -4.14 4.99 9.93
CA PRO A 30 -4.42 4.34 11.21
C PRO A 30 -3.32 3.35 11.61
N ASP A 31 -2.87 3.39 12.86
CA ASP A 31 -1.82 2.52 13.41
C ASP A 31 -0.50 2.46 12.62
N ASN A 32 -0.19 3.50 11.83
CA ASN A 32 0.92 3.51 10.86
C ASN A 32 0.83 2.39 9.80
N ARG A 33 -0.35 1.78 9.60
CA ARG A 33 -0.59 0.69 8.65
C ARG A 33 -1.03 1.25 7.29
N CYS A 34 -0.10 1.88 6.60
CA CYS A 34 -0.26 2.35 5.24
C CYS A 34 1.07 2.27 4.50
N LEU A 35 1.02 2.40 3.17
CA LEU A 35 2.15 2.21 2.26
C LEU A 35 3.41 2.98 2.64
N VAL A 36 3.30 4.29 2.83
CA VAL A 36 4.48 5.12 3.11
C VAL A 36 5.10 4.79 4.46
N LYS A 37 4.26 4.57 5.49
CA LYS A 37 4.73 4.19 6.82
C LYS A 37 5.34 2.79 6.84
N ALA A 38 4.81 1.86 6.06
CA ALA A 38 5.38 0.53 5.88
C ALA A 38 6.76 0.58 5.22
N ILE A 39 6.92 1.36 4.15
CA ILE A 39 8.24 1.57 3.50
C ILE A 39 9.25 2.13 4.51
N LEU A 40 8.88 3.17 5.26
CA LEU A 40 9.76 3.77 6.26
C LEU A 40 10.13 2.79 7.39
N TYR A 41 9.18 1.97 7.85
CA TYR A 41 9.45 0.94 8.85
C TYR A 41 10.48 -0.09 8.35
N PHE A 42 10.25 -0.67 7.17
CA PHE A 42 11.15 -1.69 6.64
C PHE A 42 12.53 -1.14 6.30
N TYR A 43 12.60 0.07 5.73
CA TYR A 43 13.86 0.77 5.50
C TYR A 43 14.58 1.08 6.81
N GLY A 44 13.88 1.61 7.81
CA GLY A 44 14.44 1.91 9.13
C GLY A 44 15.02 0.66 9.79
N ARG A 45 14.26 -0.43 9.80
CA ARG A 45 14.71 -1.73 10.33
C ARG A 45 15.97 -2.26 9.65
N LEU A 46 16.07 -2.16 8.32
CA LEU A 46 17.24 -2.63 7.57
C LEU A 46 18.46 -1.73 7.72
N THR A 47 18.27 -0.46 8.11
CA THR A 47 19.35 0.52 8.26
C THR A 47 19.69 0.84 9.72
N GLY A 48 19.04 0.19 10.68
CA GLY A 48 19.21 0.46 12.11
C GLY A 48 18.68 1.81 12.56
N LYS A 49 17.74 2.41 11.82
CA LYS A 49 17.10 3.69 12.14
C LYS A 49 15.68 3.48 12.65
N ASP A 50 15.36 4.12 13.77
CA ASP A 50 14.00 4.12 14.31
C ASP A 50 13.19 5.27 13.67
N LEU A 51 12.52 4.97 12.55
CA LEU A 51 11.78 5.97 11.77
C LEU A 51 10.28 5.96 12.04
N VAL A 52 9.72 4.77 12.20
CA VAL A 52 8.28 4.51 12.37
C VAL A 52 8.13 3.22 13.16
N GLU A 53 7.18 3.18 14.09
CA GLU A 53 6.75 1.96 14.76
C GLU A 53 5.51 1.37 14.07
N LEU A 54 5.55 0.06 13.80
CA LEU A 54 4.43 -0.72 13.25
C LEU A 54 4.06 -1.84 14.23
N LYS A 55 2.80 -1.84 14.67
CA LYS A 55 2.26 -2.91 15.52
C LYS A 55 1.94 -4.14 14.69
N TRP A 56 2.70 -5.21 14.90
CA TRP A 56 2.47 -6.52 14.29
C TRP A 56 1.51 -7.35 15.14
N PRO A 57 0.73 -8.26 14.53
CA PRO A 57 0.02 -9.29 15.29
C PRO A 57 1.00 -10.14 16.10
N ASP A 58 0.53 -10.65 17.24
CA ASP A 58 1.34 -11.47 18.13
C ASP A 58 1.92 -12.69 17.41
N GLY A 59 3.19 -12.98 17.68
CA GLY A 59 3.91 -14.13 17.10
C GLY A 59 4.51 -13.90 15.71
N VAL A 60 4.30 -12.75 15.07
CA VAL A 60 4.95 -12.43 13.80
C VAL A 60 6.41 -12.02 14.05
N LYS A 61 7.35 -12.86 13.63
CA LYS A 61 8.78 -12.55 13.58
C LYS A 61 9.22 -12.45 12.13
N LEU A 62 9.59 -11.25 11.69
CA LEU A 62 10.15 -11.03 10.36
C LEU A 62 11.68 -11.21 10.41
N THR A 63 12.25 -11.84 9.39
CA THR A 63 13.69 -11.84 9.15
C THR A 63 14.09 -10.64 8.31
N ASP A 64 15.40 -10.35 8.20
CA ASP A 64 15.88 -9.28 7.32
C ASP A 64 15.55 -9.56 5.86
N ALA A 65 15.60 -10.84 5.43
CA ALA A 65 15.19 -11.26 4.11
C ALA A 65 13.70 -10.99 3.84
N ASP A 66 12.84 -11.17 4.85
CA ASP A 66 11.42 -10.81 4.72
C ASP A 66 11.25 -9.30 4.60
N CYS A 67 12.00 -8.52 5.37
CA CYS A 67 11.95 -7.06 5.33
C CYS A 67 12.38 -6.52 3.96
N VAL A 68 13.43 -7.09 3.35
CA VAL A 68 13.86 -6.73 1.99
C VAL A 68 12.77 -7.07 0.96
N LYS A 69 12.13 -8.25 1.07
CA LYS A 69 11.03 -8.65 0.17
C LYS A 69 9.84 -7.69 0.29
N TYR A 70 9.46 -7.30 1.51
CA TYR A 70 8.42 -6.30 1.71
C TYR A 70 8.82 -4.96 1.11
N LEU A 71 10.03 -4.47 1.39
CA LEU A 71 10.49 -3.19 0.88
C LEU A 71 10.43 -3.12 -0.65
N ILE A 72 10.96 -4.14 -1.35
CA ILE A 72 10.92 -4.19 -2.83
C ILE A 72 9.48 -4.19 -3.34
N ASN A 73 8.62 -5.02 -2.75
CA ASN A 73 7.22 -5.10 -3.18
C ASN A 73 6.47 -3.78 -2.97
N LEU A 74 6.63 -3.16 -1.79
CA LEU A 74 5.99 -1.90 -1.43
C LEU A 74 6.49 -0.72 -2.27
N MET A 75 7.77 -0.73 -2.67
CA MET A 75 8.29 0.27 -3.62
C MET A 75 7.62 0.13 -5.00
N GLY A 76 7.36 -1.11 -5.45
CA GLY A 76 6.57 -1.36 -6.66
C GLY A 76 5.11 -0.88 -6.52
N ASP A 77 4.51 -1.10 -5.36
CA ASP A 77 3.16 -0.63 -5.04
C ASP A 77 3.08 0.90 -5.02
N MET A 78 4.09 1.59 -4.50
CA MET A 78 4.16 3.06 -4.50
C MET A 78 4.22 3.65 -5.91
N ALA A 79 4.83 2.93 -6.86
CA ALA A 79 4.87 3.32 -8.25
C ALA A 79 3.53 3.06 -8.99
N GLN A 80 2.60 2.31 -8.40
CA GLN A 80 1.29 2.06 -8.98
C GLN A 80 0.32 3.20 -8.58
N PRO A 81 -0.19 4.02 -9.53
CA PRO A 81 -0.93 5.23 -9.18
C PRO A 81 -2.21 4.99 -8.38
N MET A 82 -2.92 3.91 -8.67
CA MET A 82 -4.16 3.56 -7.97
C MET A 82 -3.89 3.09 -6.54
N HIS A 83 -2.67 2.66 -6.17
CA HIS A 83 -2.34 2.40 -4.77
C HIS A 83 -2.27 3.69 -3.93
N PHE A 84 -2.25 4.83 -4.60
CA PHE A 84 -2.36 6.19 -4.05
C PHE A 84 -3.73 6.83 -4.40
N GLY A 85 -4.77 6.03 -4.60
CA GLY A 85 -6.10 6.48 -4.99
C GLY A 85 -6.97 7.01 -3.85
N THR A 86 -8.18 7.45 -4.19
CA THR A 86 -9.13 8.01 -3.22
C THR A 86 -9.87 6.94 -2.43
N ALA A 87 -10.20 7.25 -1.18
CA ALA A 87 -11.01 6.37 -0.34
C ALA A 87 -12.44 6.22 -0.90
N GLU A 88 -13.01 7.27 -1.48
CA GLU A 88 -14.38 7.31 -2.02
C GLU A 88 -14.60 6.26 -3.12
N THR A 89 -13.60 6.05 -3.98
CA THR A 89 -13.68 5.12 -5.11
C THR A 89 -13.09 3.74 -4.81
N ASP A 90 -12.70 3.50 -3.55
CA ASP A 90 -11.86 2.36 -3.14
C ASP A 90 -10.65 2.19 -4.06
N MET A 91 -9.91 3.29 -4.25
CA MET A 91 -8.75 3.33 -5.14
C MET A 91 -9.09 2.92 -6.58
N GLY A 92 -10.29 3.28 -7.06
CA GLY A 92 -10.81 2.93 -8.39
C GLY A 92 -11.34 1.50 -8.53
N ARG A 93 -11.47 0.71 -7.46
CA ARG A 93 -12.15 -0.59 -7.51
C ARG A 93 -13.66 -0.44 -7.74
N ASN A 94 -14.25 0.66 -7.28
CA ASN A 94 -15.67 0.96 -7.47
C ASN A 94 -15.97 1.60 -8.84
N ILE A 95 -14.95 1.85 -9.67
CA ILE A 95 -15.11 2.42 -11.00
C ILE A 95 -15.03 1.30 -12.03
N THR A 96 -16.15 0.98 -12.69
CA THR A 96 -16.22 -0.01 -13.76
C THR A 96 -15.86 0.60 -15.10
N VAL A 97 -14.97 -0.04 -15.86
CA VAL A 97 -14.48 0.40 -17.17
C VAL A 97 -14.49 -0.75 -18.18
N LEU A 98 -14.60 -0.41 -19.46
CA LEU A 98 -14.35 -1.34 -20.56
C LEU A 98 -12.90 -1.21 -21.00
N PHE A 99 -12.07 -2.22 -20.72
CA PHE A 99 -10.66 -2.22 -21.10
C PHE A 99 -10.38 -3.41 -22.04
N ARG A 100 -9.95 -3.11 -23.27
CA ARG A 100 -9.63 -4.12 -24.31
C ARG A 100 -10.75 -5.16 -24.52
N GLY A 101 -12.00 -4.68 -24.59
CA GLY A 101 -13.18 -5.52 -24.81
C GLY A 101 -13.63 -6.35 -23.60
N LYS A 102 -13.02 -6.15 -22.42
CA LYS A 102 -13.41 -6.81 -21.16
C LYS A 102 -13.86 -5.77 -20.14
N THR A 103 -14.98 -6.02 -19.48
CA THR A 103 -15.43 -5.21 -18.33
C THR A 103 -14.55 -5.55 -17.13
N THR A 104 -13.95 -4.52 -16.52
CA THR A 104 -13.07 -4.61 -15.34
C THR A 104 -13.24 -3.38 -14.46
N ASN A 105 -12.61 -3.34 -13.28
CA ASN A 105 -12.49 -2.10 -12.51
C ASN A 105 -11.23 -1.30 -12.92
N LEU A 106 -11.23 0.01 -12.65
CA LEU A 106 -10.14 0.92 -13.00
C LEU A 106 -8.82 0.54 -12.30
N TYR A 107 -8.89 0.04 -11.07
CA TYR A 107 -7.72 -0.41 -10.31
C TYR A 107 -6.95 -1.54 -11.02
N ASP A 108 -7.66 -2.48 -11.63
CA ASP A 108 -7.11 -3.63 -12.36
C ASP A 108 -6.84 -3.34 -13.85
N ALA A 109 -7.30 -2.20 -14.37
CA ALA A 109 -7.09 -1.78 -15.75
C ALA A 109 -5.63 -1.30 -15.97
N ARG A 110 -4.71 -2.26 -16.12
CA ARG A 110 -3.29 -1.98 -16.36
C ARG A 110 -2.89 -2.20 -17.83
N PRO A 111 -2.16 -1.27 -18.47
CA PRO A 111 -1.48 -1.53 -19.73
C PRO A 111 -0.45 -2.65 -19.50
N SER A 112 -0.59 -3.75 -20.24
CA SER A 112 0.41 -4.84 -20.30
C SER A 112 1.65 -4.41 -21.07
#